data_AF-A0A9D2AIM1-F1
#
_entry.id   AF-A0A9D2AIM1-F1
#
_cell.length_a   1.000
_cell.length_b   1.000
_cell.length_c   1.000
_cell.angle_alpha   90.00
_cell.angle_beta   90.00
_cell.angle_gamma   90.00
#
_symmetry.space_group_name_H-M   'P 1'
#
loop_
_entity.id
_entity.type
_entity.pdbx_description
1 polymer ?
#
loop_
_entity_poly.entity_id
_entity_poly.type
_entity_poly.pdbx_seq_one_letter_code
_entity_poly.pdbx_strand_id
1 'polypeptide(L)'
;MALFESYERRIDKINGVLAQYGIGSVEECKTICDEKGINPYETVKGIQPICFENAAWAYTVGAAIAIKKGVKTAAEAAEAIGIGLQSFCIPGSVAEDRKVGLGHGNLGAMLLRDETKCFAFLAGHESFAAA
;
A
#
# COMPACT_ATOMS: atom_id res chain seq x y z
N MET A 1 -4.42 -13.34 -18.05
CA MET A 1 -4.31 -13.85 -16.66
C MET A 1 -4.67 -12.69 -15.74
N ALA A 2 -5.40 -12.91 -14.65
CA ALA A 2 -5.73 -11.83 -13.72
C ALA A 2 -4.44 -11.24 -13.12
N LEU A 3 -4.40 -9.93 -12.87
CA LEU A 3 -3.21 -9.25 -12.36
C LEU A 3 -2.82 -9.69 -10.94
N PHE A 4 -3.81 -10.06 -10.13
CA PHE A 4 -3.62 -10.44 -8.73
C PHE A 4 -4.75 -11.36 -8.24
N GLU A 5 -4.56 -12.00 -7.09
CA GLU A 5 -5.46 -13.04 -6.60
C GLU A 5 -6.79 -12.45 -6.09
N SER A 6 -7.89 -13.15 -6.38
CA SER A 6 -9.27 -12.69 -6.09
C SER A 6 -9.63 -11.36 -6.75
N TYR A 7 -9.14 -11.10 -7.96
CA TYR A 7 -9.34 -9.86 -8.72
C TYR A 7 -10.79 -9.34 -8.67
N GLU A 8 -11.77 -10.18 -9.04
CA GLU A 8 -13.20 -9.81 -9.07
C GLU A 8 -13.74 -9.33 -7.71
N ARG A 9 -13.20 -9.84 -6.59
CA ARG A 9 -13.63 -9.46 -5.24
C ARG A 9 -13.02 -8.13 -4.77
N ARG A 10 -12.01 -7.62 -5.48
CA ARG A 10 -11.20 -6.47 -5.05
C ARG A 10 -11.31 -5.28 -6.00
N ILE A 11 -11.45 -5.53 -7.30
CA ILE A 11 -11.24 -4.52 -8.33
C ILE A 11 -12.16 -3.31 -8.20
N ASP A 12 -13.45 -3.51 -7.90
CA ASP A 12 -14.40 -2.39 -7.75
C ASP A 12 -13.99 -1.45 -6.62
N LYS A 13 -13.53 -2.03 -5.51
CA LYS A 13 -13.03 -1.25 -4.37
C LYS A 13 -11.73 -0.52 -4.73
N ILE A 14 -10.79 -1.20 -5.40
CA ILE A 14 -9.53 -0.60 -5.80
C ILE A 14 -9.78 0.58 -6.75
N ASN A 15 -10.59 0.38 -7.80
CA ASN A 15 -10.96 1.42 -8.74
C ASN A 15 -11.69 2.59 -8.06
N GLY A 16 -12.58 2.31 -7.09
CA GLY A 16 -13.23 3.33 -6.28
C GLY A 16 -12.25 4.19 -5.46
N VAL A 17 -11.13 3.62 -5.02
CA VAL A 17 -10.04 4.38 -4.37
C VAL A 17 -9.22 5.15 -5.41
N LEU A 18 -8.82 4.52 -6.51
CA LEU A 18 -8.03 5.15 -7.57
C LEU A 18 -8.71 6.38 -8.19
N ALA A 19 -10.03 6.31 -8.38
CA ALA A 19 -10.83 7.42 -8.91
C ALA A 19 -10.72 8.69 -8.04
N GLN A 20 -10.55 8.56 -6.72
CA GLN A 20 -10.37 9.70 -5.81
C GLN A 20 -9.07 10.46 -6.06
N TYR A 21 -8.11 9.82 -6.74
CA TYR A 21 -6.79 10.38 -7.08
C TYR A 21 -6.64 10.65 -8.58
N GLY A 22 -7.73 10.52 -9.35
CA GLY A 22 -7.69 10.69 -10.81
C GLY A 22 -6.80 9.67 -11.52
N ILE A 23 -6.78 8.42 -11.02
CA ILE A 23 -6.10 7.29 -11.65
C ILE A 23 -7.20 6.35 -12.21
N GLY A 24 -7.08 5.99 -13.49
CA GLY A 24 -8.08 5.22 -14.23
C GLY A 24 -7.98 3.70 -14.07
N SER A 25 -6.80 3.16 -13.77
CA SER A 25 -6.63 1.71 -13.58
C SER A 25 -5.43 1.33 -12.71
N VAL A 26 -5.39 0.05 -12.31
CA VAL A 26 -4.25 -0.52 -11.58
C VAL A 26 -2.99 -0.54 -12.45
N GLU A 27 -3.13 -0.79 -13.75
CA GLU A 27 -2.05 -0.76 -14.72
C GLU A 27 -1.48 0.65 -14.89
N GLU A 28 -2.33 1.69 -14.90
CA GLU A 28 -1.88 3.09 -14.94
C GLU A 28 -0.99 3.43 -13.73
N CYS A 29 -1.25 2.83 -12.57
CA CYS A 29 -0.39 3.02 -11.39
C CYS A 29 1.06 2.62 -11.67
N LYS A 30 1.29 1.56 -12.44
CA LYS A 30 2.62 1.13 -12.84
C LYS A 30 3.27 2.18 -13.75
N THR A 31 2.55 2.66 -14.75
CA THR A 31 3.04 3.73 -15.65
C THR A 31 3.43 4.98 -14.87
N ILE A 32 2.61 5.43 -13.91
CA ILE A 32 2.91 6.58 -13.05
C ILE A 32 4.22 6.37 -12.26
N CYS A 33 4.45 5.16 -11.75
CA CYS A 33 5.67 4.82 -11.03
C CYS A 33 6.90 4.78 -11.96
N ASP A 34 6.76 4.15 -13.13
CA ASP A 34 7.82 4.02 -14.13
C ASP A 34 8.27 5.40 -14.65
N GLU A 35 7.33 6.34 -14.86
CA GLU A 35 7.63 7.75 -15.23
C GLU A 35 8.46 8.50 -14.17
N LYS A 36 8.42 8.05 -12.92
CA LYS A 36 9.27 8.55 -11.82
C LYS A 36 10.53 7.73 -11.62
N GLY A 37 10.77 6.71 -12.44
CA GLY A 37 11.94 5.85 -12.36
C GLY A 37 11.95 4.93 -11.14
N ILE A 38 10.77 4.64 -10.57
CA ILE A 38 10.64 3.70 -9.45
C ILE A 38 9.80 2.49 -9.87
N ASN A 39 10.15 1.31 -9.36
CA ASN A 39 9.40 0.09 -9.63
C ASN A 39 9.02 -0.61 -8.31
N PRO A 40 7.90 -0.20 -7.68
CA PRO A 40 7.46 -0.78 -6.41
C PRO A 40 7.15 -2.27 -6.52
N TYR A 41 6.61 -2.71 -7.66
CA TYR A 41 6.29 -4.12 -7.91
C TYR A 41 7.54 -5.02 -7.78
N GLU A 42 8.60 -4.70 -8.53
CA GLU A 42 9.86 -5.47 -8.48
C GLU A 42 10.57 -5.30 -7.14
N THR A 43 10.45 -4.14 -6.51
CA THR A 43 11.01 -3.91 -5.17
C THR A 43 10.39 -4.86 -4.15
N VAL A 44 9.06 -5.00 -4.14
CA VAL A 44 8.35 -5.91 -3.24
C VAL A 44 8.69 -7.36 -3.52
N LYS A 45 8.72 -7.77 -4.80
CA LYS A 45 9.12 -9.13 -5.20
C LYS A 45 10.58 -9.43 -4.88
N GLY A 46 11.48 -8.45 -4.98
CA GLY A 46 12.89 -8.59 -4.62
C GLY A 46 13.09 -8.75 -3.11
N ILE A 47 12.31 -8.04 -2.30
CA ILE A 47 12.37 -8.12 -0.82
C ILE A 47 11.74 -9.42 -0.32
N GLN A 48 10.56 -9.78 -0.85
CA GLN A 48 9.84 -11.00 -0.47
C GLN A 48 9.47 -11.80 -1.73
N PRO A 49 10.37 -12.67 -2.23
CA PRO A 49 10.15 -13.41 -3.48
C PRO A 49 8.89 -14.29 -3.49
N ILE A 50 8.44 -14.74 -2.33
CA ILE A 50 7.24 -15.58 -2.17
C ILE A 50 5.96 -14.77 -1.90
N CYS A 51 5.99 -13.44 -2.03
CA CYS A 51 4.78 -12.64 -1.83
C CYS A 51 3.75 -12.86 -2.94
N PHE A 52 2.48 -12.77 -2.56
CA PHE A 52 1.36 -12.77 -3.48
C PHE A 52 1.38 -11.55 -4.41
N GLU A 53 0.77 -11.68 -5.58
CA GLU A 53 0.60 -10.58 -6.52
C GLU A 53 -0.16 -9.40 -5.89
N ASN A 54 -1.11 -9.69 -5.01
CA ASN A 54 -1.79 -8.68 -4.20
C ASN A 54 -0.84 -7.69 -3.51
N ALA A 55 0.28 -8.18 -2.94
CA ALA A 55 1.22 -7.31 -2.23
C ALA A 55 1.96 -6.39 -3.21
N ALA A 56 2.54 -6.96 -4.28
CA ALA A 56 3.30 -6.20 -5.27
C ALA A 56 2.44 -5.10 -5.92
N TRP A 57 1.18 -5.41 -6.25
CA TRP A 57 0.25 -4.42 -6.81
C TRP A 57 -0.26 -3.42 -5.78
N ALA A 58 -0.50 -3.81 -4.53
CA ALA A 58 -0.94 -2.88 -3.49
C ALA A 58 0.11 -1.79 -3.21
N TYR A 59 1.39 -2.15 -3.14
CA TYR A 59 2.48 -1.18 -3.02
C TYR A 59 2.61 -0.30 -4.26
N THR A 60 2.38 -0.85 -5.46
CA THR A 60 2.38 -0.07 -6.71
C THR A 60 1.25 0.96 -6.73
N VAL A 61 0.04 0.57 -6.33
CA VAL A 61 -1.11 1.48 -6.18
C VAL A 61 -0.80 2.57 -5.14
N GLY A 62 -0.28 2.20 -3.97
CA GLY A 62 0.06 3.14 -2.92
C GLY A 62 1.13 4.15 -3.33
N ALA A 63 2.15 3.71 -4.07
CA ALA A 63 3.20 4.57 -4.61
C ALA A 63 2.65 5.54 -5.68
N ALA A 64 1.79 5.06 -6.58
CA ALA A 64 1.14 5.92 -7.58
C ALA A 64 0.25 7.00 -6.92
N ILE A 65 -0.48 6.63 -5.86
CA ILE A 65 -1.26 7.58 -5.05
C ILE A 65 -0.32 8.62 -4.41
N ALA A 66 0.81 8.22 -3.84
CA ALA A 66 1.79 9.15 -3.27
C ALA A 66 2.31 10.16 -4.31
N ILE A 67 2.60 9.67 -5.52
CA ILE A 67 3.06 10.49 -6.64
C ILE A 67 1.98 11.49 -7.07
N LYS A 68 0.73 11.05 -7.24
CA LYS A 68 -0.40 11.93 -7.61
C LYS A 68 -0.70 12.97 -6.53
N LYS A 69 -0.55 12.62 -5.25
CA LYS A 69 -0.66 13.55 -4.12
C LYS A 69 0.50 14.56 -4.05
N GLY A 70 1.57 14.38 -4.83
CA GLY A 70 2.74 15.26 -4.80
C GLY A 70 3.56 15.15 -3.51
N VAL A 71 3.46 14.03 -2.80
CA VAL A 71 4.14 13.77 -1.53
C VAL A 71 5.65 14.01 -1.63
N LYS A 72 6.23 14.63 -0.60
CA LYS A 72 7.66 14.98 -0.54
C LYS A 72 8.42 14.34 0.63
N THR A 73 7.71 13.77 1.60
CA THR A 73 8.32 13.16 2.78
C THR A 73 8.12 11.65 2.79
N ALA A 74 9.06 10.93 3.42
CA ALA A 74 8.98 9.47 3.54
C ALA A 74 7.77 9.05 4.38
N ALA A 75 7.44 9.80 5.44
CA ALA A 75 6.31 9.50 6.31
C ALA A 75 4.98 9.58 5.56
N GLU A 76 4.71 10.68 4.85
CA GLU A 76 3.49 10.82 4.04
C GLU A 76 3.42 9.78 2.91
N ALA A 77 4.58 9.34 2.39
CA ALA A 77 4.62 8.29 1.36
C ALA A 77 4.21 6.94 1.96
N ALA A 78 4.64 6.64 3.19
CA ALA A 78 4.21 5.44 3.91
C ALA A 78 2.70 5.46 4.21
N GLU A 79 2.12 6.61 4.55
CA GLU A 79 0.67 6.75 4.71
C GLU A 79 -0.08 6.45 3.40
N ALA A 80 0.41 6.97 2.27
CA ALA A 80 -0.15 6.69 0.95
C ALA A 80 -0.01 5.21 0.55
N ILE A 81 1.11 4.56 0.89
CA ILE A 81 1.26 3.11 0.76
C ILE A 81 0.19 2.37 1.56
N GLY A 82 -0.12 2.82 2.77
CA GLY A 82 -1.21 2.28 3.58
C GLY A 82 -2.58 2.34 2.89
N ILE A 83 -2.86 3.39 2.13
CA ILE A 83 -4.08 3.51 1.32
C ILE A 83 -4.12 2.43 0.23
N GLY A 84 -2.99 2.20 -0.44
CA GLY A 84 -2.84 1.11 -1.41
C GLY A 84 -3.06 -0.27 -0.78
N LEU A 85 -2.43 -0.54 0.36
CA LEU A 85 -2.64 -1.79 1.12
C LEU A 85 -4.10 -1.96 1.55
N GLN A 86 -4.75 -0.89 1.99
CA GLN A 86 -6.15 -0.95 2.42
C GLN A 86 -7.09 -1.21 1.25
N SER A 87 -6.84 -0.65 0.06
CA SER A 87 -7.69 -0.89 -1.10
C SER A 87 -7.72 -2.37 -1.49
N PHE A 88 -6.63 -3.10 -1.21
CA PHE A 88 -6.51 -4.54 -1.35
C PHE A 88 -7.03 -5.34 -0.15
N CYS A 89 -7.72 -4.76 0.85
CA CYS A 89 -8.46 -5.56 1.84
C CYS A 89 -9.83 -5.98 1.28
N ILE A 90 -10.22 -7.24 1.47
CA ILE A 90 -11.50 -7.76 0.94
C ILE A 90 -12.67 -7.18 1.77
N PRO A 91 -13.74 -6.67 1.14
CA PRO A 91 -14.95 -6.27 1.86
C PRO A 91 -15.48 -7.38 2.80
N GLY A 92 -15.76 -7.03 4.06
CA GLY A 92 -16.22 -7.97 5.09
C GLY A 92 -15.14 -8.89 5.68
N SER A 93 -13.87 -8.69 5.32
CA SER A 93 -12.76 -9.36 6.02
C SER A 93 -12.36 -8.60 7.29
N VAL A 94 -11.79 -9.31 8.27
CA VAL A 94 -11.21 -8.71 9.48
C VAL A 94 -10.16 -7.64 9.14
N ALA A 95 -9.38 -7.85 8.07
CA ALA A 95 -8.39 -6.88 7.61
C ALA A 95 -9.03 -5.57 7.13
N GLU A 96 -10.21 -5.65 6.50
CA GLU A 96 -10.97 -4.48 6.10
C GLU A 96 -11.59 -3.75 7.29
N ASP A 97 -12.18 -4.50 8.23
CA ASP A 97 -12.84 -3.91 9.39
C ASP A 97 -11.83 -3.24 10.33
N ARG A 98 -10.68 -3.90 10.56
CA ARG A 98 -9.61 -3.37 11.42
C ARG A 98 -8.69 -2.37 10.72
N LYS A 99 -8.97 -2.03 9.46
CA LYS A 99 -8.18 -1.09 8.66
C LYS A 99 -6.69 -1.41 8.65
N VAL A 100 -6.38 -2.69 8.45
CA VAL A 100 -5.01 -3.22 8.59
C VAL A 100 -4.04 -2.56 7.62
N GLY A 101 -4.44 -2.31 6.36
CA GLY A 101 -3.59 -1.64 5.39
C GLY A 101 -3.24 -0.21 5.79
N LEU A 102 -4.23 0.57 6.24
CA LEU A 102 -3.99 1.92 6.78
C LEU A 102 -3.12 1.87 8.03
N GLY A 103 -3.34 0.89 8.90
CA GLY A 103 -2.52 0.67 10.09
C GLY A 103 -1.04 0.46 9.75
N HIS A 104 -0.72 -0.36 8.74
CA HIS A 104 0.66 -0.58 8.29
C HIS A 104 1.29 0.71 7.74
N GLY A 105 0.55 1.48 6.93
CA GLY A 105 1.06 2.74 6.39
C GLY A 105 1.31 3.78 7.48
N ASN A 106 0.36 3.97 8.39
CA ASN A 106 0.47 4.90 9.51
C ASN A 106 1.62 4.53 10.46
N LEU A 107 1.84 3.23 10.65
CA LEU A 107 2.95 2.75 11.44
C LEU A 107 4.30 2.99 10.78
N GLY A 108 4.41 2.67 9.48
CA GLY A 108 5.60 3.02 8.71
C GLY A 108 5.88 4.52 8.76
N ALA A 109 4.83 5.33 8.65
CA ALA A 109 4.91 6.78 8.77
C ALA A 109 5.41 7.23 10.14
N MET A 110 4.86 6.66 11.22
CA MET A 110 5.31 6.94 12.58
C MET A 110 6.81 6.67 12.72
N LEU A 111 7.31 5.53 12.23
CA LEU A 111 8.74 5.19 12.30
C LEU A 111 9.64 6.12 11.47
N LEU A 112 9.08 6.81 10.48
CA LEU A 112 9.81 7.72 9.59
C LEU A 112 9.76 9.20 10.03
N ARG A 113 9.01 9.53 11.10
CA ARG A 113 8.96 10.89 11.64
C ARG A 113 10.02 11.08 12.72
N ASP A 114 10.77 12.17 12.63
CA ASP A 114 11.86 12.50 13.57
C ASP A 114 11.37 12.73 15.02
N GLU A 115 10.10 13.10 15.19
CA GLU A 115 9.47 13.28 16.50
C GLU A 115 9.21 11.96 17.23
N THR A 116 9.28 10.82 16.53
CA THR A 116 9.03 9.49 17.09
C THR A 116 10.22 9.02 17.92
N LYS A 117 10.01 8.92 19.23
CA LYS A 117 10.97 8.35 20.17
C LYS A 117 10.64 6.88 20.46
N CYS A 118 10.76 6.01 19.45
CA CYS A 118 10.54 4.58 19.60
C CYS A 118 11.84 3.87 20.05
N PHE A 119 11.84 3.28 21.25
CA PHE A 119 13.01 2.54 21.78
C PHE A 119 13.09 1.10 21.27
N ALA A 120 11.94 0.44 21.04
CA ALA A 120 11.85 -0.90 20.47
C ALA A 120 10.46 -1.14 19.87
N PHE A 121 10.41 -1.98 18.84
CA PHE A 121 9.18 -2.30 18.12
C PHE A 121 9.05 -3.81 17.90
N LEU A 122 7.87 -4.37 18.20
CA LEU A 122 7.54 -5.78 17.98
C LEU A 122 6.27 -5.88 17.14
N ALA A 123 6.42 -6.23 15.86
CA ALA A 123 5.32 -6.59 14.98
C ALA A 123 5.25 -8.11 14.81
N GLY A 124 4.07 -8.69 14.99
CA GLY A 124 3.80 -10.06 14.54
C GLY A 124 3.58 -10.11 13.02
N HIS A 125 3.53 -11.32 12.46
CA HIS A 125 3.30 -11.53 11.02
C HIS A 125 1.96 -10.94 10.53
N GLU A 126 0.94 -10.86 11.39
CA GLU A 126 -0.41 -10.35 11.05
C GLU A 126 -1.13 -9.65 12.24
N SER A 127 -0.42 -9.12 13.24
CA SER A 127 -1.06 -8.47 14.41
C SER A 127 -0.23 -7.33 14.97
N PHE A 128 -0.90 -6.21 15.28
CA PHE A 128 -0.29 -5.06 15.95
C PHE A 128 -0.73 -4.94 17.40
N ALA A 129 0.27 -4.94 18.29
CA ALA A 129 0.26 -4.28 19.58
C ALA A 129 1.49 -3.36 19.59
N ALA A 130 1.29 -2.04 19.59
CA ALA A 130 2.34 -1.09 19.93
C ALA A 130 2.19 -0.76 21.42
N ALA A 131 3.28 -0.90 22.18
CA ALA A 131 3.40 -0.44 23.56
C ALA A 131 4.10 0.92 23.59
#